data_AF-A0A7J9JA29-F1
#
_entry.id   AF-A0A7J9JA29-F1
#
_cell.length_a   1.000
_cell.length_b   1.000
_cell.length_c   1.000
_cell.angle_alpha   90.00
_cell.angle_beta   90.00
_cell.angle_gamma   90.00
#
_symmetry.space_group_name_H-M   'P 1'
#
loop_
_entity.id
_entity.type
_entity.pdbx_description
1 polymer ?
#
loop_
_entity_poly.entity_id
_entity_poly.type
_entity_poly.pdbx_seq_one_letter_code
_entity_poly.pdbx_strand_id
1 'polypeptide(L)'
;MQALGRFAVEEHNKNQENDGDTSNQIEFSQVVGVEKQIVSGIKYFLTIEGMENGKKKTFDSVVLIKPWSKSADKELISFSPIQ
;
A
#
# COMPACT_ATOMS: atom_id res chain seq x y z
N MET A 1 4.76 -10.36 3.09
CA MET A 1 4.66 -9.20 2.18
C MET A 1 3.26 -9.03 1.61
N GLN A 2 2.59 -10.09 1.11
CA GLN A 2 1.20 -10.01 0.61
C GLN A 2 0.22 -9.30 1.57
N ALA A 3 0.30 -9.56 2.88
CA ALA A 3 -0.53 -8.87 3.86
C ALA A 3 -0.24 -7.36 4.00
N LEU A 4 1.00 -6.91 3.77
CA LEU A 4 1.33 -5.48 3.75
C LEU A 4 0.85 -4.82 2.45
N GLY A 5 0.90 -5.54 1.34
CA GLY A 5 0.31 -5.09 0.08
C GLY A 5 -1.21 -4.92 0.17
N ARG A 6 -1.91 -5.90 0.78
CA ARG A 6 -3.35 -5.77 1.08
C ARG A 6 -3.66 -4.55 1.94
N PHE A 7 -2.93 -4.40 3.05
CA PHE A 7 -3.05 -3.23 3.91
C PHE A 7 -2.88 -1.92 3.14
N ALA A 8 -1.86 -1.82 2.27
CA ALA A 8 -1.61 -0.61 1.51
C ALA A 8 -2.76 -0.25 0.56
N VAL A 9 -3.33 -1.25 -0.13
CA VAL A 9 -4.48 -1.05 -1.02
C VAL A 9 -5.74 -0.67 -0.22
N GLU A 10 -6.02 -1.38 0.87
CA GLU A 10 -7.18 -1.11 1.74
C GLU A 10 -7.12 0.31 2.32
N GLU A 11 -5.95 0.72 2.84
CA GLU A 11 -5.77 2.06 3.42
C GLU A 11 -5.82 3.16 2.35
N HIS A 12 -5.31 2.91 1.14
CA HIS A 12 -5.45 3.85 0.02
C HIS A 12 -6.91 4.04 -0.39
N ASN A 13 -7.64 2.96 -0.61
CA ASN A 13 -9.06 3.02 -1.00
C ASN A 13 -9.90 3.71 0.07
N LYS A 14 -9.63 3.44 1.35
CA LYS A 14 -10.29 4.10 2.48
C LYS A 14 -10.01 5.61 2.50
N ASN A 15 -8.77 6.02 2.20
CA ASN A 15 -8.42 7.44 2.12
C ASN A 15 -9.16 8.13 0.97
N GLN A 16 -9.23 7.50 -0.21
CA GLN A 16 -10.01 8.05 -1.35
C GLN A 16 -11.51 8.16 -1.04
N GLU A 17 -12.09 7.16 -0.36
CA GLU A 17 -13.49 7.20 0.05
C GLU A 17 -13.78 8.37 1.00
N ASN A 18 -12.89 8.64 1.97
CA ASN A 18 -13.02 9.79 2.87
C ASN A 18 -12.94 11.14 2.13
N ASP A 19 -12.19 11.19 1.02
CA ASP A 19 -12.09 12.37 0.16
C ASP A 19 -13.27 12.49 -0.83
N GLY A 20 -14.19 11.52 -0.83
CA GLY A 20 -15.39 11.50 -1.68
C GLY A 20 -15.18 10.95 -3.10
N ASP A 21 -13.99 10.40 -3.41
CA ASP A 21 -13.71 9.73 -4.68
C ASP A 21 -13.81 8.21 -4.52
N THR A 22 -14.84 7.61 -5.11
CA THR A 22 -15.03 6.15 -5.15
C THR A 22 -14.80 5.56 -6.54
N SER A 23 -14.37 6.38 -7.51
CA SER A 23 -14.29 5.99 -8.92
C SER A 23 -13.07 5.13 -9.27
N ASN A 24 -12.09 5.05 -8.37
CA ASN A 24 -10.79 4.43 -8.62
C ASN A 24 -10.38 3.43 -7.53
N GLN A 25 -11.33 2.72 -6.93
CA GLN A 25 -10.99 1.67 -5.97
C GLN A 25 -10.17 0.56 -6.63
N ILE A 26 -9.15 0.12 -5.90
CA ILE A 26 -8.21 -0.90 -6.36
C ILE A 26 -8.54 -2.23 -5.68
N GLU A 27 -8.72 -3.28 -6.47
CA GLU A 27 -8.76 -4.65 -5.99
C GLU A 27 -7.33 -5.20 -5.92
N PHE A 28 -6.89 -5.62 -4.74
CA PHE A 28 -5.57 -6.20 -4.55
C PHE A 28 -5.42 -7.54 -5.28
N SER A 29 -4.40 -7.69 -6.13
CA SER A 29 -4.02 -8.96 -6.75
C SER A 29 -2.87 -9.61 -5.98
N GLN A 30 -1.68 -8.99 -6.03
CA GLN A 30 -0.47 -9.53 -5.41
C GLN A 30 0.63 -8.48 -5.27
N VAL A 31 1.55 -8.70 -4.33
CA VAL A 31 2.86 -8.03 -4.32
C VAL A 31 3.79 -8.74 -5.30
N VAL A 32 4.36 -7.98 -6.26
CA VAL A 32 5.29 -8.47 -7.29
C VAL A 32 6.74 -8.01 -7.05
N GLY A 33 6.95 -7.02 -6.17
CA GLY A 33 8.27 -6.52 -5.80
C GLY A 33 8.31 -6.05 -4.35
N VAL A 34 9.45 -6.20 -3.69
CA VAL A 34 9.66 -5.71 -2.34
C VAL A 34 11.10 -5.32 -2.09
N GLU A 35 11.29 -4.13 -1.53
CA GLU A 35 12.53 -3.69 -0.93
C GLU A 35 12.31 -3.24 0.52
N LYS A 36 13.35 -3.36 1.34
CA LYS A 36 13.29 -3.01 2.76
C LYS A 36 14.39 -2.02 3.10
N GLN A 37 14.03 -0.98 3.85
CA GLN A 37 14.98 -0.04 4.44
C GLN A 37 14.80 0.03 5.96
N ILE A 38 15.91 -0.11 6.68
CA ILE A 38 15.96 0.06 8.14
C ILE A 38 16.20 1.53 8.45
N VAL A 39 15.37 2.10 9.32
CA VAL A 39 15.45 3.47 9.86
C VAL A 39 15.18 3.41 11.36
N SER A 40 14.70 4.49 11.99
CA SER A 40 13.91 4.37 13.22
C SER A 40 12.55 3.77 12.84
N GLY A 41 12.53 2.47 12.48
CA GLY A 41 11.43 1.79 11.79
C GLY A 41 11.89 0.84 10.70
N ILE A 42 10.93 0.22 10.03
CA ILE A 42 11.17 -0.51 8.78
C ILE A 42 10.25 0.05 7.72
N LYS A 43 10.81 0.63 6.65
CA LYS A 43 10.07 0.94 5.43
C LYS A 43 10.08 -0.29 4.52
N TYR A 44 8.90 -0.66 4.04
CA TYR A 44 8.70 -1.61 2.96
C TYR A 44 8.27 -0.86 1.72
N PHE A 45 9.11 -0.88 0.69
CA PHE A 45 8.80 -0.40 -0.64
C PHE A 45 8.22 -1.59 -1.39
N LEU A 46 6.93 -1.53 -1.70
CA LEU A 46 6.17 -2.62 -2.31
C LEU A 46 5.78 -2.22 -3.72
N THR A 47 6.05 -3.10 -4.68
CA THR A 47 5.43 -3.04 -6.00
C THR A 47 4.24 -3.99 -6.00
N ILE A 48 3.04 -3.45 -6.20
CA ILE A 48 1.77 -4.13 -6.05
C ILE A 48 1.06 -4.17 -7.39
N GLU A 49 0.64 -5.36 -7.82
CA GLU A 49 -0.32 -5.51 -8.90
C GLU A 49 -1.75 -5.48 -8.32
N GLY A 50 -2.64 -4.73 -8.96
CA GLY A 50 -4.05 -4.65 -8.60
C GLY A 50 -4.93 -4.45 -9.83
N MET A 51 -6.24 -4.55 -9.66
CA MET A 51 -7.22 -4.19 -10.69
C MET A 51 -7.91 -2.88 -10.31
N GLU A 52 -7.93 -1.93 -11.23
CA GLU A 52 -8.67 -0.68 -11.09
C GLU A 52 -9.58 -0.55 -12.32
N ASN A 53 -10.89 -0.41 -12.10
CA ASN A 53 -11.89 -0.33 -13.18
C ASN A 53 -11.76 -1.48 -14.21
N GLY A 54 -11.55 -2.71 -13.70
CA GLY A 54 -11.40 -3.92 -14.52
C GLY A 54 -10.09 -4.01 -15.30
N LYS A 55 -9.16 -3.06 -15.12
CA LYS A 55 -7.84 -3.07 -15.76
C LYS A 55 -6.76 -3.37 -14.75
N LYS A 56 -5.89 -4.33 -15.09
CA LYS A 56 -4.69 -4.61 -14.32
C LYS A 56 -3.74 -3.40 -14.38
N LYS A 57 -3.29 -2.95 -13.21
CA LYS A 57 -2.33 -1.87 -13.01
C LYS A 57 -1.30 -2.26 -11.94
N THR A 58 -0.18 -1.55 -11.96
CA THR A 58 0.89 -1.72 -10.97
C THR A 58 1.08 -0.42 -10.21
N PHE A 59 1.36 -0.54 -8.91
CA PHE A 59 1.48 0.57 -7.99
C PHE A 59 2.73 0.41 -7.13
N ASP A 60 3.40 1.52 -6.87
CA ASP A 60 4.41 1.61 -5.84
C ASP A 60 3.76 2.08 -4.54
N SER A 61 4.13 1.42 -3.44
CA SER A 61 3.68 1.78 -2.11
C SER A 61 4.83 1.78 -1.11
N VAL A 62 4.78 2.69 -0.15
CA VAL A 62 5.68 2.70 1.00
C VAL A 62 4.87 2.51 2.27
N VAL A 63 5.17 1.42 3.00
CA VAL A 63 4.57 1.14 4.30
C VAL A 63 5.65 1.22 5.38
N LEU A 64 5.44 2.05 6.40
CA LEU A 64 6.33 2.15 7.57
C LEU A 64 5.78 1.31 8.72
N ILE A 65 6.60 0.42 9.26
CA ILE A 65 6.31 -0.31 10.51
C ILE A 65 7.17 0.28 11.63
N LYS A 66 6.53 0.62 12.75
CA LYS A 66 7.17 1.13 13.98
C LYS A 66 7.12 0.07 15.09
N PRO A 67 8.05 -0.92 15.12
CA PRO A 67 7.96 -2.06 16.04
C PRO A 67 8.03 -1.71 17.53
N TRP A 68 8.53 -0.53 17.91
CA TRP A 68 8.55 -0.07 19.30
C TRP A 68 7.27 0.66 19.72
N SER A 69 6.32 0.91 18.81
CA SER A 69 5.05 1.52 19.19
C SER A 69 4.14 0.47 19.84
N LYS A 70 3.22 0.91 20.70
CA LYS A 70 2.41 0.03 21.58
C LYS A 70 1.64 -1.05 20.82
N SER A 71 1.36 -0.84 19.53
CA SER A 71 0.59 -1.76 18.68
C SER A 71 1.34 -2.20 17.41
N ALA A 72 2.65 -1.96 17.33
CA ALA A 72 3.45 -2.18 16.12
C ALA A 72 2.78 -1.51 14.89
N ASP A 73 2.59 -0.19 14.98
CA ASP A 73 1.79 0.58 14.03
C ASP A 73 2.33 0.43 12.61
N LYS A 74 1.39 0.24 11.69
CA LYS A 74 1.63 0.27 10.24
C LYS A 74 1.03 1.56 9.71
N GLU A 75 1.80 2.25 8.90
CA GLU A 75 1.40 3.52 8.31
C GLU A 75 1.65 3.46 6.81
N LEU A 76 0.63 3.76 6.01
CA LEU A 76 0.78 3.96 4.57
C LEU A 76 1.37 5.36 4.35
N ILE A 77 2.61 5.41 3.90
CA ILE A 77 3.34 6.66 3.67
C ILE A 77 3.07 7.21 2.27
N SER A 78 3.02 6.33 1.27
CA SER A 78 2.70 6.69 -0.10
C SER A 78 2.09 5.51 -0.85
N PHE A 79 1.28 5.85 -1.85
CA PHE A 79 0.69 4.90 -2.79
C PHE A 79 0.49 5.63 -4.13
N SER A 80 1.09 5.14 -5.20
CA SER A 80 1.03 5.79 -6.53
C SER A 80 1.11 4.78 -7.66
N PRO A 81 0.42 5.00 -8.79
CA PRO A 81 0.58 4.16 -9.98
C PRO A 81 2.01 4.25 -10.52
N ILE A 82 2.53 3.12 -11.03
CA ILE A 82 3.77 3.10 -11.79
C ILE A 82 3.44 3.53 -13.22
N GLN A 83 4.13 4.57 -13.70
CA GLN A 83 3.96 5.12 -15.04
C GLN A 83 4.72 4.31 -16.09
#